data_AF-A0A2D7W6H2-F1
#
_entry.id   AF-A0A2D7W6H2-F1
#
_cell.length_a   1.000
_cell.length_b   1.000
_cell.length_c   1.000
_cell.angle_alpha   90.00
_cell.angle_beta   90.00
_cell.angle_gamma   90.00
#
_symmetry.space_group_name_H-M   'P 1'
#
loop_
_entity.id
_entity.type
_entity.pdbx_description
1 polymer ?
#
loop_
_entity_poly.entity_id
_entity_poly.type
_entity_poly.pdbx_seq_one_letter_code
_entity_poly.pdbx_strand_id
1 'polypeptide(L)'
;MEHLSRVPKDRIAVLIGKGGQTRKMIEDSCGGTLTIDSQTGDVSIVWDEEVDPIKKMKIPDVINAIGRGLAPRRAIQLIEDEMFLRIYDIREWVGRQPKQTKRMRGRLIGTNGRIRTLIEEFSNCEIAIYGSTVVVIGDRDGLELAAPAIEGILRGSEHGTVLFGLEKDRKRQRLKSKNLDTFQERGKLSTDSFESMVPGLSEARRKRRNEDSILPHSEKEKQEITNLVEDESILFEEE
;
A
#
# COMPACT_ATOMS: atom_id res chain seq x y z
N MET A 1 27.17 13.28 -25.79
CA MET A 1 27.18 11.91 -25.28
C MET A 1 27.14 12.00 -23.77
N GLU A 2 26.04 11.59 -23.17
CA GLU A 2 25.81 11.68 -21.72
C GLU A 2 26.13 10.33 -21.07
N HIS A 3 26.84 10.34 -19.96
CA HIS A 3 27.15 9.12 -19.21
C HIS A 3 25.99 8.80 -18.26
N LEU A 4 25.40 7.62 -18.41
CA LEU A 4 24.26 7.20 -17.61
C LEU A 4 24.71 6.47 -16.35
N SER A 5 25.30 5.29 -16.51
CA SER A 5 25.73 4.48 -15.38
C SER A 5 26.76 3.42 -15.77
N ARG A 6 27.34 2.82 -14.74
CA ARG A 6 28.32 1.75 -14.87
C ARG A 6 27.70 0.42 -14.50
N VAL A 7 27.79 -0.54 -15.41
CA VAL A 7 27.22 -1.89 -15.25
C VAL A 7 28.32 -2.90 -14.94
N PRO A 8 28.07 -3.87 -14.04
CA PRO A 8 28.98 -4.99 -13.81
C PRO A 8 29.33 -5.75 -15.10
N LYS A 9 30.60 -6.17 -15.25
CA LYS A 9 31.12 -6.80 -16.48
C LYS A 9 30.35 -8.05 -16.91
N ASP A 10 29.91 -8.84 -15.93
CA ASP A 10 29.09 -10.04 -16.10
C ASP A 10 27.67 -9.75 -16.64
N ARG A 11 27.20 -8.50 -16.55
CA ARG A 11 25.86 -8.08 -16.99
C ARG A 11 25.85 -7.28 -18.29
N ILE A 12 27.00 -6.89 -18.83
CA ILE A 12 27.12 -6.21 -20.13
C ILE A 12 26.43 -7.02 -21.24
N ALA A 13 26.67 -8.34 -21.27
CA ALA A 13 26.08 -9.22 -22.27
C ALA A 13 24.54 -9.24 -22.22
N VAL A 14 23.95 -9.07 -21.04
CA VAL A 14 22.50 -9.04 -20.86
C VAL A 14 21.91 -7.71 -21.32
N LEU A 15 22.63 -6.61 -21.12
CA LEU A 15 22.22 -5.29 -21.59
C LEU A 15 22.23 -5.21 -23.14
N ILE A 16 23.22 -5.84 -23.79
CA ILE A 16 23.27 -5.93 -25.26
C ILE A 16 22.21 -6.93 -25.77
N GLY A 17 22.13 -8.11 -25.16
CA GLY A 17 21.27 -9.20 -25.59
C GLY A 17 21.80 -9.93 -26.83
N LYS A 18 21.14 -11.04 -27.21
CA LYS A 18 21.53 -11.83 -28.40
C LYS A 18 21.42 -10.95 -29.65
N GLY A 19 22.54 -10.69 -30.32
CA GLY A 19 22.58 -9.86 -31.54
C GLY A 19 22.12 -8.41 -31.33
N GLY A 20 22.17 -7.88 -30.10
CA GLY A 20 21.74 -6.51 -29.82
C GLY A 20 20.23 -6.34 -29.62
N GLN A 21 19.45 -7.42 -29.54
CA GLN A 21 17.99 -7.33 -29.38
C GLN A 21 17.56 -6.50 -28.15
N THR A 22 18.24 -6.69 -27.02
CA THR A 22 17.90 -5.98 -25.78
C THR A 22 18.27 -4.50 -25.88
N ARG A 23 19.44 -4.21 -26.45
CA ARG A 23 19.85 -2.84 -26.72
C ARG A 23 18.81 -2.10 -27.57
N LYS A 24 18.39 -2.70 -28.70
CA LYS A 24 17.36 -2.12 -29.57
C LYS A 24 16.05 -1.86 -28.83
N MET A 25 15.59 -2.84 -28.03
CA MET A 25 14.37 -2.70 -27.24
C MET A 25 14.41 -1.50 -26.28
N ILE A 26 15.59 -1.24 -25.67
CA ILE A 26 15.80 -0.09 -24.79
C ILE A 26 15.86 1.21 -25.60
N GLU A 27 16.60 1.23 -26.72
CA GLU A 27 16.69 2.37 -27.63
C GLU A 27 15.30 2.81 -28.13
N ASP A 28 14.46 1.86 -28.55
CA ASP A 28 13.08 2.09 -29.03
C ASP A 28 12.18 2.70 -27.95
N SER A 29 12.34 2.28 -26.69
CA SER A 29 11.54 2.78 -25.57
C SER A 29 12.01 4.15 -25.07
N CYS A 30 13.30 4.43 -25.28
CA CYS A 30 14.01 5.58 -24.72
C CYS A 30 14.05 6.78 -25.66
N GLY A 31 13.99 6.57 -26.98
CA GLY A 31 14.17 7.62 -27.99
C GLY A 31 15.63 8.10 -28.08
N GLY A 32 16.59 7.19 -28.01
CA GLY A 32 18.00 7.54 -28.09
C GLY A 32 18.88 6.34 -28.42
N THR A 33 20.11 6.61 -28.85
CA THR A 33 21.09 5.57 -29.22
C THR A 33 22.04 5.28 -28.07
N LEU A 34 22.12 4.01 -27.68
CA LEU A 34 22.86 3.56 -26.50
C LEU A 34 24.24 3.05 -26.90
N THR A 35 25.31 3.62 -26.35
CA THR A 35 26.68 3.14 -26.55
C THR A 35 27.17 2.46 -25.28
N ILE A 36 27.61 1.20 -25.39
CA ILE A 36 28.07 0.38 -24.26
C ILE A 36 29.53 0.02 -24.48
N ASP A 37 30.41 0.46 -23.59
CA ASP A 37 31.81 0.04 -23.59
C ASP A 37 31.95 -1.34 -22.92
N SER A 38 32.41 -2.31 -23.70
CA SER A 38 32.59 -3.70 -23.24
C SER A 38 33.78 -3.88 -22.30
N GLN A 39 34.74 -2.96 -22.26
CA GLN A 39 35.92 -3.05 -21.40
C GLN A 39 35.69 -2.46 -20.00
N THR A 40 35.10 -1.27 -19.94
CA THR A 40 34.86 -0.53 -18.69
C THR A 40 33.51 -0.85 -18.05
N GLY A 41 32.52 -1.21 -18.87
CA GLY A 41 31.12 -1.37 -18.48
C GLY A 41 30.35 -0.04 -18.41
N ASP A 42 30.92 1.03 -18.96
CA ASP A 42 30.27 2.34 -18.98
C ASP A 42 29.21 2.39 -20.08
N VAL A 43 28.04 2.92 -19.72
CA VAL A 43 26.91 3.07 -20.61
C VAL A 43 26.66 4.55 -20.84
N SER A 44 26.71 4.96 -22.10
CA SER A 44 26.42 6.31 -22.52
C SER A 44 25.26 6.34 -23.50
N ILE A 45 24.58 7.48 -23.57
CA ILE A 45 23.48 7.68 -24.50
C ILE A 45 23.67 8.96 -25.30
N VAL A 46 23.21 8.91 -26.55
CA VAL A 46 22.98 10.08 -27.39
C VAL A 46 21.48 10.18 -27.59
N TRP A 47 20.89 11.20 -26.98
CA TRP A 47 19.46 11.48 -27.07
C TRP A 47 19.10 12.08 -28.41
N ASP A 48 17.90 11.75 -28.91
CA ASP A 48 17.29 12.48 -30.00
C ASP A 48 16.72 13.82 -29.48
N GLU A 49 16.47 14.79 -30.39
CA GLU A 49 16.10 16.16 -30.01
C GLU A 49 14.73 16.25 -29.31
N GLU A 50 13.80 15.33 -29.55
CA GLU A 50 12.40 15.37 -29.09
C GLU A 50 12.06 14.37 -27.96
N VAL A 51 13.00 14.10 -27.04
CA VAL A 51 12.73 13.15 -25.95
C VAL A 51 12.20 13.85 -24.69
N ASP A 52 11.11 13.30 -24.15
CA ASP A 52 10.50 13.70 -22.88
C ASP A 52 11.53 13.75 -21.73
N PRO A 53 11.67 14.90 -21.03
CA PRO A 53 12.55 15.03 -19.87
C PRO A 53 12.34 13.98 -18.77
N ILE A 54 11.10 13.53 -18.54
CA ILE A 54 10.79 12.54 -17.50
C ILE A 54 11.43 11.20 -17.84
N LYS A 55 11.34 10.78 -19.12
CA LYS A 55 12.00 9.57 -19.60
C LYS A 55 13.52 9.68 -19.45
N LYS A 56 14.11 10.83 -19.77
CA LYS A 56 15.56 11.04 -19.60
C LYS A 56 16.00 10.80 -18.15
N MET A 57 15.20 11.24 -17.17
CA MET A 57 15.50 11.04 -15.75
C MET A 57 15.38 9.58 -15.30
N LYS A 58 14.46 8.80 -15.88
CA LYS A 58 14.18 7.40 -15.47
C LYS A 58 15.10 6.37 -16.10
N ILE A 59 15.68 6.65 -17.26
CA ILE A 59 16.52 5.70 -18.01
C ILE A 59 17.79 5.25 -17.27
N PRO A 60 18.52 6.11 -16.53
CA PRO A 60 19.61 5.66 -15.66
C PRO A 60 19.17 4.55 -14.69
N ASP A 61 17.96 4.65 -14.13
CA ASP A 61 17.40 3.68 -13.20
C ASP A 61 17.07 2.35 -13.89
N VAL A 62 16.58 2.37 -15.13
CA VAL A 62 16.38 1.17 -15.95
C VAL A 62 17.69 0.41 -16.14
N ILE A 63 18.76 1.11 -16.54
CA ILE A 63 20.08 0.49 -16.78
C ILE A 63 20.66 -0.05 -15.48
N ASN A 64 20.56 0.72 -14.39
CA ASN A 64 20.97 0.29 -13.06
C ASN A 64 20.22 -0.97 -12.62
N ALA A 65 18.91 -1.04 -12.83
CA ALA A 65 18.10 -2.21 -12.50
C ALA A 65 18.52 -3.46 -13.28
N ILE A 66 18.77 -3.34 -14.60
CA ILE A 66 19.29 -4.45 -15.43
C ILE A 66 20.68 -4.89 -14.95
N GLY A 67 21.55 -3.93 -14.62
CA GLY A 67 22.88 -4.20 -14.08
C GLY A 67 22.87 -4.90 -12.72
N ARG A 68 21.80 -4.70 -11.95
CA ARG A 68 21.55 -5.34 -10.65
C ARG A 68 20.68 -6.60 -10.75
N GLY A 69 20.58 -7.20 -11.94
CA GLY A 69 20.04 -8.55 -12.13
C GLY A 69 18.57 -8.62 -12.52
N LEU A 70 17.91 -7.49 -12.76
CA LEU A 70 16.56 -7.49 -13.31
C LEU A 70 16.56 -7.93 -14.78
N ALA A 71 15.45 -8.53 -15.23
CA ALA A 71 15.26 -8.86 -16.63
C ALA A 71 14.99 -7.58 -17.45
N PRO A 72 15.52 -7.43 -18.68
CA PRO A 72 15.31 -6.22 -19.47
C PRO A 72 13.85 -5.89 -19.76
N ARG A 73 13.02 -6.90 -20.04
CA ARG A 73 11.57 -6.73 -20.27
C ARG A 73 10.85 -6.12 -19.05
N ARG A 74 11.27 -6.55 -17.85
CA ARG A 74 10.78 -6.05 -16.56
C ARG A 74 11.25 -4.61 -16.31
N ALA A 75 12.52 -4.34 -16.61
CA ALA A 75 13.14 -3.03 -16.40
C ALA A 75 12.47 -1.90 -17.19
N ILE A 76 11.95 -2.19 -18.39
CA ILE A 76 11.30 -1.19 -19.25
C ILE A 76 10.02 -0.63 -18.62
N GLN A 77 9.36 -1.38 -17.74
CA GLN A 77 8.17 -0.88 -17.01
C GLN A 77 8.49 0.35 -16.16
N LEU A 78 9.74 0.54 -15.72
CA LEU A 78 10.14 1.74 -14.97
C LEU A 78 10.01 3.05 -15.76
N ILE A 79 9.93 2.98 -17.08
CA ILE A 79 9.73 4.19 -17.91
C ILE A 79 8.32 4.74 -17.70
N GLU A 80 7.35 3.90 -17.31
CA GLU A 80 5.97 4.30 -17.02
C GLU A 80 5.91 5.16 -15.74
N ASP A 81 4.94 6.10 -15.70
CA ASP A 81 4.89 7.17 -14.68
C ASP A 81 4.74 6.66 -13.24
N GLU A 82 3.90 5.64 -13.04
CA GLU A 82 3.53 5.12 -11.72
C GLU A 82 4.47 4.03 -11.18
N MET A 83 5.49 3.66 -11.95
CA MET A 83 6.44 2.62 -11.59
C MET A 83 7.66 3.22 -10.90
N PHE A 84 8.01 2.66 -9.74
CA PHE A 84 9.15 3.13 -8.95
C PHE A 84 10.17 2.01 -8.73
N LEU A 85 11.45 2.41 -8.64
CA LEU A 85 12.57 1.52 -8.36
C LEU A 85 13.02 1.67 -6.91
N ARG A 86 13.22 0.54 -6.22
CA ARG A 86 13.84 0.50 -4.90
C ARG A 86 14.96 -0.54 -4.86
N ILE A 87 16.13 -0.11 -4.41
CA ILE A 87 17.32 -0.95 -4.32
C ILE A 87 17.71 -1.10 -2.84
N TYR A 88 17.93 -2.34 -2.40
CA TYR A 88 18.38 -2.69 -1.06
C TYR A 88 19.74 -3.39 -1.14
N ASP A 89 20.70 -3.00 -0.29
CA ASP A 89 21.97 -3.71 -0.15
C ASP A 89 21.98 -4.57 1.10
N ILE A 90 21.93 -5.89 0.94
CA ILE A 90 21.94 -6.89 2.02
C ILE A 90 23.09 -6.62 3.02
N ARG A 91 24.21 -6.05 2.56
CA ARG A 91 25.38 -5.74 3.39
C ARG A 91 25.11 -4.69 4.47
N GLU A 92 24.08 -3.86 4.31
CA GLU A 92 23.69 -2.87 5.33
C GLU A 92 23.13 -3.53 6.59
N TRP A 93 22.54 -4.74 6.47
CA TRP A 93 21.96 -5.47 7.60
C TRP A 93 22.93 -6.47 8.25
N VAL A 94 23.70 -7.21 7.43
CA VAL A 94 24.55 -8.31 7.93
C VAL A 94 26.05 -8.05 7.80
N GLY A 95 26.44 -6.87 7.34
CA GLY A 95 27.82 -6.51 7.08
C GLY A 95 28.42 -7.17 5.83
N ARG A 96 29.75 -7.14 5.73
CA ARG A 96 30.50 -7.61 4.55
C ARG A 96 30.82 -9.11 4.55
N GLN A 97 30.31 -9.87 5.51
CA GLN A 97 30.66 -11.28 5.65
C GLN A 97 29.94 -12.14 4.60
N PRO A 98 30.67 -12.80 3.67
CA PRO A 98 30.08 -13.44 2.50
C PRO A 98 29.14 -14.61 2.86
N LYS A 99 29.43 -15.33 3.95
CA LYS A 99 28.58 -16.40 4.47
C LYS A 99 27.21 -15.87 4.91
N GLN A 100 27.17 -14.73 5.60
CA GLN A 100 25.93 -14.13 6.06
C GLN A 100 25.12 -13.54 4.91
N THR A 101 25.77 -12.84 3.97
CA THR A 101 25.12 -12.34 2.76
C THR A 101 24.50 -13.49 1.94
N LYS A 102 25.24 -14.59 1.75
CA LYS A 102 24.72 -15.79 1.05
C LYS A 102 23.53 -16.40 1.79
N ARG A 103 23.57 -16.45 3.13
CA ARG A 103 22.48 -16.94 3.97
C ARG A 103 21.23 -16.07 3.84
N MET A 104 21.34 -14.75 3.99
CA MET A 104 20.19 -13.83 3.85
C MET A 104 19.61 -13.82 2.45
N ARG A 105 20.47 -13.86 1.43
CA ARG A 105 20.05 -14.04 0.05
C ARG A 105 19.23 -15.31 -0.14
N GLY A 106 19.70 -16.43 0.43
CA GLY A 106 18.97 -17.70 0.39
C GLY A 106 17.61 -17.63 1.08
N ARG A 107 17.50 -16.87 2.18
CA ARG A 107 16.21 -16.65 2.88
C ARG A 107 15.22 -15.85 2.04
N LEU A 108 15.67 -14.75 1.44
CA LEU A 108 14.84 -13.91 0.57
C LEU A 108 14.30 -14.69 -0.65
N ILE A 109 15.13 -15.53 -1.25
CA ILE A 109 14.68 -16.42 -2.34
C ILE A 109 13.71 -17.47 -1.78
N GLY A 110 14.06 -18.07 -0.64
CA GLY A 110 13.34 -19.19 -0.06
C GLY A 110 13.54 -20.48 -0.86
N THR A 111 12.92 -21.56 -0.40
CA THR A 111 13.00 -22.86 -1.09
C THR A 111 12.43 -22.75 -2.50
N ASN A 112 13.26 -23.03 -3.52
CA ASN A 112 12.91 -22.92 -4.94
C ASN A 112 12.34 -21.56 -5.36
N GLY A 113 12.66 -20.47 -4.66
CA GLY A 113 12.11 -19.15 -4.98
C GLY A 113 10.73 -18.86 -4.40
N ARG A 114 10.16 -19.77 -3.60
CA ARG A 114 8.78 -19.66 -3.10
C ARG A 114 8.53 -18.37 -2.33
N ILE A 115 9.47 -17.93 -1.48
CA ILE A 115 9.28 -16.71 -0.68
C ILE A 115 9.29 -15.47 -1.57
N ARG A 116 10.25 -15.38 -2.49
CA ARG A 116 10.28 -14.29 -3.48
C ARG A 116 8.96 -14.22 -4.25
N THR A 117 8.50 -15.34 -4.81
CA THR A 117 7.27 -15.39 -5.61
C THR A 117 6.05 -15.00 -4.80
N LEU A 118 5.92 -15.44 -3.55
CA LEU A 118 4.81 -15.03 -2.69
C LEU A 118 4.83 -13.53 -2.40
N ILE A 119 6.00 -12.95 -2.13
CA ILE A 119 6.11 -11.49 -1.93
C ILE A 119 5.72 -10.76 -3.21
N GLU A 120 6.20 -11.19 -4.38
CA GLU A 120 5.83 -10.64 -5.69
C GLU A 120 4.30 -10.69 -5.89
N GLU A 121 3.63 -11.83 -5.61
CA GLU A 121 2.18 -12.01 -5.75
C GLU A 121 1.33 -11.20 -4.75
N PHE A 122 1.84 -11.00 -3.52
CA PHE A 122 1.11 -10.21 -2.52
C PHE A 122 1.22 -8.71 -2.74
N SER A 123 2.37 -8.26 -3.24
CA SER A 123 2.68 -6.83 -3.43
C SER A 123 2.48 -6.35 -4.88
N ASN A 124 2.18 -7.24 -5.83
CA ASN A 124 2.19 -6.96 -7.27
C ASN A 124 3.51 -6.30 -7.73
N CYS A 125 4.60 -6.59 -7.04
CA CYS A 125 5.92 -6.06 -7.35
C CYS A 125 6.78 -7.10 -8.06
N GLU A 126 7.81 -6.60 -8.71
CA GLU A 126 8.82 -7.37 -9.39
C GLU A 126 10.12 -7.35 -8.60
N ILE A 127 10.61 -8.53 -8.22
CA ILE A 127 11.79 -8.65 -7.36
C ILE A 127 12.91 -9.39 -8.11
N ALA A 128 14.09 -8.77 -8.15
CA ALA A 128 15.32 -9.39 -8.61
C ALA A 128 16.37 -9.38 -7.50
N ILE A 129 17.05 -10.51 -7.32
CA ILE A 129 18.06 -10.68 -6.27
C ILE A 129 19.38 -11.04 -6.95
N TYR A 130 20.38 -10.16 -6.84
CA TYR A 130 21.66 -10.30 -7.53
C TYR A 130 22.84 -9.99 -6.62
N GLY A 131 23.75 -10.94 -6.46
CA GLY A 131 24.94 -10.73 -5.63
C GLY A 131 24.56 -10.43 -4.17
N SER A 132 24.74 -9.18 -3.76
CA SER A 132 24.34 -8.63 -2.44
C SER A 132 23.20 -7.61 -2.53
N THR A 133 22.64 -7.38 -3.71
CA THR A 133 21.62 -6.35 -3.94
C THR A 133 20.28 -7.00 -4.23
N VAL A 134 19.21 -6.42 -3.69
CA VAL A 134 17.82 -6.74 -4.00
C VAL A 134 17.23 -5.53 -4.71
N VAL A 135 16.66 -5.76 -5.87
CA VAL A 135 15.96 -4.75 -6.67
C VAL A 135 14.48 -5.07 -6.62
N VAL A 136 13.67 -4.06 -6.33
CA VAL A 136 12.22 -4.15 -6.30
C VAL A 136 11.67 -3.05 -7.21
N ILE A 137 10.73 -3.44 -8.06
CA ILE A 137 10.00 -2.54 -8.94
C ILE A 137 8.52 -2.73 -8.72
N GLY A 138 7.77 -1.65 -8.69
CA GLY A 138 6.32 -1.71 -8.59
C GLY A 138 5.72 -0.33 -8.41
N ASP A 139 4.41 -0.32 -8.34
CA ASP A 139 3.64 0.85 -7.96
C ASP A 139 3.96 1.27 -6.52
N ARG A 140 3.57 2.50 -6.16
CA ARG A 140 3.72 3.03 -4.80
C ARG A 140 3.14 2.09 -3.73
N ASP A 141 1.89 1.65 -3.90
CA ASP A 141 1.20 0.79 -2.93
C ASP A 141 1.86 -0.58 -2.81
N GLY A 142 2.35 -1.11 -3.93
CA GLY A 142 3.07 -2.38 -3.95
C GLY A 142 4.40 -2.29 -3.21
N LEU A 143 5.16 -1.23 -3.43
CA LEU A 143 6.42 -0.99 -2.73
C LEU A 143 6.22 -0.80 -1.23
N GLU A 144 5.14 -0.13 -0.81
CA GLU A 144 4.78 0.00 0.61
C GLU A 144 4.52 -1.35 1.28
N LEU A 145 3.98 -2.33 0.54
CA LEU A 145 3.83 -3.71 1.04
C LEU A 145 5.16 -4.50 1.01
N ALA A 146 5.91 -4.41 -0.09
CA ALA A 146 7.11 -5.22 -0.30
C ALA A 146 8.27 -4.81 0.61
N ALA A 147 8.44 -3.51 0.87
CA ALA A 147 9.53 -2.96 1.68
C ALA A 147 9.61 -3.57 3.10
N PRO A 148 8.56 -3.51 3.94
CA PRO A 148 8.62 -4.08 5.29
C PRO A 148 8.84 -5.60 5.29
N ALA A 149 8.36 -6.30 4.25
CA ALA A 149 8.56 -7.74 4.13
C ALA A 149 10.04 -8.09 3.87
N ILE A 150 10.66 -7.41 2.91
CA ILE A 150 12.07 -7.61 2.57
C ILE A 150 12.95 -7.21 3.75
N GLU A 151 12.69 -6.05 4.35
CA GLU A 151 13.42 -5.59 5.54
C GLU A 151 13.25 -6.55 6.72
N GLY A 152 12.06 -7.10 6.93
CA GLY A 152 11.79 -8.09 7.97
C GLY A 152 12.65 -9.35 7.80
N ILE A 153 12.72 -9.89 6.58
CA ILE A 153 13.57 -11.05 6.27
C ILE A 153 15.05 -10.72 6.48
N LEU A 154 15.49 -9.53 6.06
CA LEU A 154 16.87 -9.06 6.22
C LEU A 154 17.27 -8.85 7.69
N ARG A 155 16.34 -8.39 8.53
CA ARG A 155 16.50 -8.32 10.00
C ARG A 155 16.50 -9.69 10.67
N GLY A 156 16.16 -10.75 9.94
CA GLY A 156 16.22 -12.12 10.41
C GLY A 156 14.89 -12.69 10.88
N SER A 157 13.76 -12.00 10.66
CA SER A 157 12.42 -12.51 10.97
C SER A 157 12.11 -13.81 10.23
N GLU A 158 11.28 -14.65 10.84
CA GLU A 158 10.82 -15.88 10.22
C GLU A 158 9.93 -15.59 9.00
N HIS A 159 10.00 -16.47 8.00
CA HIS A 159 9.20 -16.29 6.78
C HIS A 159 7.69 -16.29 7.08
N GLY A 160 7.24 -17.13 8.03
CA GLY A 160 5.83 -17.20 8.41
C GLY A 160 5.31 -15.86 8.95
N THR A 161 6.07 -15.22 9.85
CA THR A 161 5.71 -13.91 10.42
C THR A 161 5.63 -12.83 9.35
N VAL A 162 6.57 -12.84 8.40
CA VAL A 162 6.60 -11.85 7.31
C VAL A 162 5.42 -12.02 6.36
N LEU A 163 5.10 -13.26 5.97
CA LEU A 163 3.96 -13.55 5.08
C LEU A 163 2.63 -13.20 5.76
N PHE A 164 2.48 -13.50 7.06
CA PHE A 164 1.31 -13.10 7.82
C PHE A 164 1.17 -11.57 7.92
N GLY A 165 2.29 -10.86 8.10
CA GLY A 165 2.34 -9.40 8.05
C GLY A 165 1.85 -8.86 6.70
N LEU A 166 2.39 -9.38 5.60
CA LEU A 166 1.98 -9.01 4.24
C LEU A 166 0.49 -9.22 3.98
N GLU A 167 -0.06 -10.37 4.39
CA GLU A 167 -1.48 -10.66 4.22
C GLU A 167 -2.35 -9.66 4.99
N LYS A 168 -1.95 -9.34 6.23
CA LYS A 168 -2.62 -8.35 7.07
C LYS A 168 -2.55 -6.95 6.47
N ASP A 169 -1.40 -6.55 5.94
CA ASP A 169 -1.18 -5.23 5.36
C ASP A 169 -1.93 -5.08 4.03
N ARG A 170 -1.96 -6.12 3.19
CA ARG A 170 -2.81 -6.18 1.99
C ARG A 170 -4.29 -6.04 2.35
N LYS A 171 -4.75 -6.72 3.42
CA LYS A 171 -6.13 -6.57 3.91
C LYS A 171 -6.42 -5.15 4.40
N ARG A 172 -5.46 -4.52 5.10
CA ARG A 172 -5.58 -3.12 5.57
C ARG A 172 -5.65 -2.13 4.41
N GLN A 173 -4.79 -2.26 3.40
CA GLN A 173 -4.86 -1.42 2.19
C GLN A 173 -6.22 -1.58 1.49
N ARG A 174 -6.74 -2.80 1.36
CA ARG A 174 -8.07 -3.06 0.77
C ARG A 174 -9.22 -2.43 1.57
N LEU A 175 -9.09 -2.32 2.89
CA LEU A 175 -10.09 -1.65 3.73
C LEU A 175 -9.97 -0.13 3.62
N LYS A 176 -8.75 0.39 3.57
CA LYS A 176 -8.47 1.83 3.43
C LYS A 176 -9.03 2.38 2.11
N SER A 177 -8.84 1.66 1.00
CA SER A 177 -9.40 2.07 -0.29
C SER A 177 -10.93 2.13 -0.27
N LYS A 178 -11.59 1.13 0.35
CA LYS A 178 -13.05 1.12 0.49
C LYS A 178 -13.62 2.22 1.38
N ASN A 179 -12.89 2.61 2.42
CA ASN A 179 -13.36 3.64 3.35
C ASN A 179 -13.38 5.03 2.70
N LEU A 180 -12.56 5.30 1.68
CA LEU A 180 -12.54 6.59 0.99
C LEU A 180 -13.86 6.84 0.24
N ASP A 181 -14.41 5.82 -0.40
CA ASP A 181 -15.69 5.89 -1.12
C ASP A 181 -16.91 6.12 -0.20
N THR A 182 -16.74 5.89 1.11
CA THR A 182 -17.82 6.04 2.10
C THR A 182 -17.93 7.47 2.62
N PHE A 183 -16.96 8.34 2.32
CA PHE A 183 -17.07 9.78 2.54
C PHE A 183 -17.68 10.48 1.31
N GLN A 184 -18.86 10.03 0.88
CA GLN A 184 -19.80 11.01 0.37
C GLN A 184 -20.14 11.88 1.58
N GLU A 185 -19.75 13.16 1.57
CA GLU A 185 -20.27 14.13 2.52
C GLU A 185 -21.77 13.88 2.61
N ARG A 186 -22.26 13.51 3.79
CA ARG A 186 -23.68 13.65 4.07
C ARG A 186 -23.94 15.15 3.93
N GLY A 187 -24.26 15.59 2.71
CA GLY A 187 -24.63 16.95 2.41
C GLY A 187 -25.68 17.33 3.45
N LYS A 188 -25.45 18.47 4.12
CA LYS A 188 -26.23 18.98 5.26
C LYS A 188 -27.63 18.39 5.24
N LEU A 189 -27.89 17.39 6.09
CA LEU A 189 -29.25 16.87 6.23
C LEU A 189 -30.11 18.09 6.58
N SER A 190 -31.04 18.44 5.67
CA SER A 190 -32.07 19.40 5.98
C SER A 190 -32.77 18.96 7.25
N THR A 191 -33.15 19.93 8.08
CA THR A 191 -33.71 19.77 9.42
C THR A 191 -35.00 18.91 9.46
N ASP A 192 -35.53 18.52 8.29
CA ASP A 192 -36.73 17.72 8.10
C ASP A 192 -36.50 16.19 8.17
N SER A 193 -35.29 15.74 8.50
CA SER A 193 -34.93 14.31 8.48
C SER A 193 -35.74 13.42 9.43
N PHE A 194 -36.29 13.97 10.52
CA PHE A 194 -37.03 13.14 11.47
C PHE A 194 -38.50 12.99 11.10
N GLU A 195 -39.11 14.03 10.52
CA GLU A 195 -40.52 14.04 10.10
C GLU A 195 -40.72 13.26 8.79
N SER A 196 -39.72 13.26 7.90
CA SER A 196 -39.68 12.40 6.72
C SER A 196 -39.49 10.92 7.03
N MET A 197 -38.79 10.59 8.12
CA MET A 197 -38.59 9.20 8.55
C MET A 197 -39.80 8.60 9.25
N VAL A 198 -40.61 9.42 9.93
CA VAL A 198 -41.82 8.95 10.62
C VAL A 198 -43.02 9.83 10.25
N PRO A 199 -43.67 9.56 9.11
CA PRO A 199 -44.86 10.29 8.69
C PRO A 199 -45.97 10.22 9.74
N GLY A 200 -46.55 11.37 10.12
CA GLY A 200 -47.68 11.46 11.06
C GLY A 200 -47.33 11.55 12.56
N LEU A 201 -46.05 11.54 12.93
CA LEU A 201 -45.64 11.66 14.34
C LEU A 201 -45.99 13.04 14.94
N SER A 202 -45.86 14.11 14.15
CA SER A 202 -46.21 15.48 14.53
C SER A 202 -47.71 15.65 14.78
N GLU A 203 -48.55 14.99 13.98
CA GLU A 203 -50.01 14.93 14.18
C GLU A 203 -50.38 14.14 15.44
N ALA A 204 -49.76 12.98 15.67
CA ALA A 204 -49.99 12.17 16.87
C ALA A 204 -49.63 12.94 18.16
N ARG A 205 -48.55 13.75 18.11
CA ARG A 205 -48.11 14.58 19.25
C ARG A 205 -49.07 15.74 19.52
N ARG A 206 -49.66 16.33 18.49
CA ARG A 206 -50.71 17.35 18.61
C ARG A 206 -51.99 16.77 19.20
N LYS A 207 -52.39 15.56 18.79
CA LYS A 207 -53.59 14.90 19.29
C LYS A 207 -53.51 14.60 20.79
N ARG A 208 -52.38 14.07 21.28
CA ARG A 208 -52.16 13.87 22.72
C ARG A 208 -52.20 15.15 23.54
N ARG A 209 -51.59 16.25 23.04
CA ARG A 209 -51.66 17.55 23.74
C ARG A 209 -53.09 18.07 23.90
N ASN A 210 -53.94 17.83 22.90
CA ASN A 210 -55.33 18.23 22.99
C ASN A 210 -56.12 17.29 23.93
N GLU A 211 -55.81 16.00 23.96
CA GLU A 211 -56.42 15.03 24.89
C GLU A 211 -56.04 15.31 26.37
N ASP A 212 -54.79 15.68 26.65
CA ASP A 212 -54.31 16.03 28.00
C ASP A 212 -54.96 17.31 28.56
N SER A 213 -55.55 18.15 27.70
CA SER A 213 -56.21 19.40 28.11
C SER A 213 -57.68 19.25 28.52
N ILE A 214 -58.26 18.04 28.44
CA ILE A 214 -59.72 17.79 28.60
C ILE A 214 -60.07 16.92 29.84
N LEU A 215 -59.17 16.74 30.81
CA LEU A 215 -59.50 16.08 32.09
C LEU A 215 -59.76 17.09 33.23
N PRO A 216 -61.02 17.31 33.67
CA PRO A 216 -61.32 18.07 34.88
C PRO A 216 -61.25 17.14 36.10
N HIS A 217 -60.10 17.02 36.76
CA HIS A 217 -60.06 16.36 38.07
C HIS A 217 -60.56 17.32 39.16
N SER A 218 -61.78 17.04 39.64
CA SER A 218 -62.39 17.72 40.78
C SER A 218 -61.50 17.63 42.03
N GLU A 219 -61.45 18.69 42.84
CA GLU A 219 -60.56 18.79 44.02
C GLU A 219 -60.74 17.65 45.05
N LYS A 220 -61.86 16.93 45.00
CA LYS A 220 -62.19 15.83 45.91
C LYS A 220 -61.35 14.58 45.67
N GLU A 221 -61.05 14.23 44.42
CA GLU A 221 -60.21 13.06 44.10
C GLU A 221 -58.75 13.28 44.53
N LYS A 222 -58.28 14.53 44.51
CA LYS A 222 -56.93 14.88 44.96
C LYS A 222 -56.76 14.71 46.48
N GLN A 223 -57.82 14.96 47.26
CA GLN A 223 -57.80 14.83 48.73
C GLN A 223 -57.81 13.36 49.19
N GLU A 224 -58.51 12.47 48.49
CA GLU A 224 -58.49 11.03 48.80
C GLU A 224 -57.11 10.42 48.52
N ILE A 225 -56.45 10.82 47.43
CA ILE A 225 -55.10 10.33 47.09
C ILE A 225 -54.07 10.79 48.14
N THR A 226 -54.16 12.02 48.65
CA THR A 226 -53.24 12.49 49.70
C THR A 226 -53.39 11.73 51.03
N ASN A 227 -54.61 11.36 51.41
CA ASN A 227 -54.83 10.64 52.67
C ASN A 227 -54.33 9.18 52.60
N LEU A 228 -54.38 8.54 51.43
CA LEU A 228 -53.86 7.18 51.22
C LEU A 228 -52.33 7.10 51.30
N VAL A 229 -51.61 8.20 51.04
CA VAL A 229 -50.14 8.26 51.04
C VAL A 229 -49.57 8.41 52.45
N GLU A 230 -50.33 8.94 53.41
CA GLU A 230 -49.86 9.14 54.80
C GLU A 230 -49.90 7.84 55.64
N ASP A 231 -50.71 6.85 55.25
CA ASP A 231 -50.84 5.58 55.98
C ASP A 231 -49.73 4.56 55.67
N GLU A 232 -48.91 4.78 54.65
CA GLU A 232 -47.79 3.88 54.29
C GLU A 232 -46.45 4.41 54.81
N SER A 233 -46.25 4.38 56.14
CA SER A 233 -44.91 4.51 56.74
C SER A 233 -44.28 3.12 56.92
N ILE A 234 -43.29 2.79 56.09
CA ILE A 234 -42.52 1.54 56.19
C ILE A 234 -41.39 1.77 57.20
N LEU A 235 -41.43 1.07 58.33
CA LEU A 235 -40.31 0.98 59.29
C LEU A 235 -39.34 -0.10 58.79
N PHE A 236 -38.11 0.30 58.48
CA PHE A 236 -37.02 -0.62 58.14
C PHE A 236 -36.34 -1.10 59.42
N GLU A 237 -36.39 -2.40 59.72
CA GLU A 237 -35.53 -3.05 60.73
C GLU A 237 -34.21 -3.47 60.07
N GLU A 238 -33.09 -3.05 60.65
CA GLU A 238 -31.73 -3.45 60.25
C GLU A 238 -31.33 -4.75 60.97
N GLU A 239 -30.99 -5.79 60.21
CA GLU A 239 -29.96 -6.79 60.56
C GLU A 239 -29.19 -7.24 59.31
#